data_AF-A0A2V9R906-F1
#
_entry.id   AF-A0A2V9R906-F1
#
_cell.length_a   1.000
_cell.length_b   1.000
_cell.length_c   1.000
_cell.angle_alpha   90.00
_cell.angle_beta   90.00
_cell.angle_gamma   90.00
#
_symmetry.space_group_name_H-M   'P 1'
#
loop_
_entity.id
_entity.type
_entity.pdbx_description
1 polymer ?
#
loop_
_entity_poly.entity_id
_entity_poly.type
_entity_poly.pdbx_seq_one_letter_code
_entity_poly.pdbx_strand_id
1 'polypeptide(L)'
;TSAGDPAFTLFRTLDRSSTPMGKRLLRNWLLRPSLESSEIDSRLEAVATGVRESVAREELHRSLQGILDLERLLSRVTLETANPRDLRSLGASLVRLPGVKAALRKLDSARWRELNAALDELADVRERIEHTLVENPPLTLAEGGVIRAGVDPELDELRGLSRHGKQYLAGLEQRERERPGIASLKVRFNSVFGYYLEISKSNLHLAPVDYDRKQTLVNAERFTTPELKQYEAKILDAEEKIIALERRLFADRTAAAIAELDVTAALAQVAAENRYTRPQFSSNAEMRIAAGRHPVVERLSEQDSSRFIPNDLYLNSSTDLIAVITGPNMGGKSTYLRQAALISIMAQMGSFVPARSARLTMVDRIFTRIGASDNLARGRSTFMMEMTETAAILHGASQRSLILLDEVGRGTSTFDGLAIAWAVVEYLHQHTRAKTLFATHYFELTELAGQLAGVKNFHVAVKETPSGIVFLRKLAPGAADRSYGIEVAKLAGLPAEAIARAREVLAGHEAGGQSKNADGHRPASQLTIFTPLSQPVLEQLRELDLNNITPLAALNLLAELKGQVG
;
A
#
# COMPACT_ATOMS: atom_id res chain seq x y z
N THR A 1 4.89 20.33 2.63
CA THR A 1 3.93 19.79 3.62
C THR A 1 2.87 19.01 2.86
N SER A 2 2.97 17.68 2.84
CA SER A 2 2.13 16.76 2.03
C SER A 2 1.59 15.60 2.87
N ALA A 3 1.62 15.72 4.19
CA ALA A 3 1.20 14.66 5.09
C ALA A 3 -0.32 14.47 4.98
N GLY A 4 -0.74 13.42 4.27
CA GLY A 4 -2.14 13.05 4.08
C GLY A 4 -2.72 13.29 2.69
N ASP A 5 -1.97 13.87 1.75
CA ASP A 5 -2.47 14.01 0.37
C ASP A 5 -2.36 12.66 -0.37
N PRO A 6 -3.48 12.03 -0.74
CA PRO A 6 -3.47 10.78 -1.51
C PRO A 6 -2.83 10.92 -2.90
N ALA A 7 -2.48 12.13 -3.35
CA ALA A 7 -1.74 12.38 -4.58
C ALA A 7 -0.28 11.89 -4.52
N PHE A 8 0.38 11.92 -3.36
CA PHE A 8 1.83 11.67 -3.26
C PHE A 8 2.17 10.36 -2.55
N THR A 9 1.84 9.25 -3.18
CA THR A 9 2.12 7.89 -2.67
C THR A 9 2.91 7.05 -3.67
N LEU A 10 3.60 6.01 -3.18
CA LEU A 10 4.25 5.03 -4.06
C LEU A 10 3.22 4.40 -5.00
N PHE A 11 2.03 4.07 -4.49
CA PHE A 11 0.96 3.51 -5.30
C PHE A 11 0.59 4.41 -6.49
N ARG A 12 0.35 5.71 -6.28
CA ARG A 12 0.08 6.66 -7.38
C ARG A 12 1.23 6.81 -8.37
N THR A 13 2.46 6.68 -7.88
CA THR A 13 3.66 6.75 -8.72
C THR A 13 3.73 5.58 -9.71
N LEU A 14 3.27 4.39 -9.28
CA LEU A 14 3.34 3.15 -10.05
C LEU A 14 2.05 2.80 -10.80
N ASP A 15 0.90 3.32 -10.37
CA ASP A 15 -0.39 2.97 -10.95
C ASP A 15 -0.53 3.59 -12.35
N ARG A 16 -0.37 2.74 -13.37
CA ARG A 16 -0.73 2.98 -14.78
C ARG A 16 -1.72 1.92 -15.27
N SER A 17 -2.41 1.26 -14.34
CA SER A 17 -3.38 0.22 -14.67
C SER A 17 -4.57 0.82 -15.42
N SER A 18 -5.08 0.06 -16.38
CA SER A 18 -6.21 0.41 -17.25
C SER A 18 -7.53 -0.10 -16.69
N THR A 19 -7.45 -1.10 -15.81
CA THR A 19 -8.59 -1.85 -15.29
C THR A 19 -8.69 -1.75 -13.75
N PRO A 20 -9.91 -1.79 -13.18
CA PRO A 20 -10.10 -1.78 -11.73
C PRO A 20 -9.47 -2.99 -11.02
N MET A 21 -9.48 -4.17 -11.64
CA MET A 21 -8.86 -5.38 -11.08
C MET A 21 -7.34 -5.31 -11.11
N GLY A 22 -6.72 -4.81 -12.18
CA GLY A 22 -5.28 -4.55 -12.22
C GLY A 22 -4.85 -3.58 -11.12
N LYS A 23 -5.61 -2.49 -10.94
CA LYS A 23 -5.38 -1.53 -9.86
C LYS A 23 -5.38 -2.16 -8.47
N ARG A 24 -6.33 -3.07 -8.20
CA ARG A 24 -6.40 -3.81 -6.94
C ARG A 24 -5.21 -4.76 -6.79
N LEU A 25 -4.85 -5.47 -7.84
CA LEU A 25 -3.73 -6.40 -7.83
C LEU A 25 -2.39 -5.69 -7.57
N LEU A 26 -2.15 -4.52 -8.19
CA LEU A 26 -0.96 -3.70 -7.90
C LEU A 26 -0.89 -3.33 -6.42
N ARG A 27 -2.03 -2.92 -5.83
CA ARG A 27 -2.09 -2.61 -4.40
C ARG A 27 -1.76 -3.83 -3.55
N ASN A 28 -2.26 -5.00 -3.92
CA ASN A 28 -1.97 -6.25 -3.23
C ASN A 28 -0.49 -6.60 -3.31
N TRP A 29 0.14 -6.51 -4.48
CA TRP A 29 1.58 -6.77 -4.66
C TRP A 29 2.45 -5.79 -3.85
N LEU A 30 2.05 -4.53 -3.77
CA LEU A 30 2.76 -3.52 -2.99
C LEU A 30 2.65 -3.75 -1.47
N LEU A 31 1.49 -4.21 -0.99
CA LEU A 31 1.25 -4.52 0.42
C LEU A 31 1.76 -5.92 0.83
N ARG A 32 1.96 -6.81 -0.14
CA ARG A 32 2.42 -8.19 0.05
C ARG A 32 3.53 -8.53 -0.96
N PRO A 33 4.73 -7.94 -0.84
CA PRO A 33 5.87 -8.33 -1.65
C PRO A 33 6.19 -9.81 -1.48
N SER A 34 6.61 -10.46 -2.56
CA SER A 34 6.92 -11.90 -2.52
C SER A 34 8.22 -12.16 -1.75
N LEU A 35 8.32 -13.35 -1.18
CA LEU A 35 9.58 -13.92 -0.66
C LEU A 35 10.15 -15.03 -1.54
N GLU A 36 9.40 -15.41 -2.58
CA GLU A 36 9.74 -16.50 -3.47
C GLU A 36 10.51 -15.97 -4.69
N SER A 37 11.77 -16.36 -4.82
CA SER A 37 12.66 -15.86 -5.88
C SER A 37 12.16 -16.20 -7.28
N SER A 38 11.65 -17.41 -7.52
CA SER A 38 11.03 -17.83 -8.79
C SER A 38 9.91 -16.91 -9.22
N GLU A 39 9.02 -16.55 -8.29
CA GLU A 39 7.90 -15.65 -8.58
C GLU A 39 8.38 -14.23 -8.90
N ILE A 40 9.35 -13.72 -8.14
CA ILE A 40 9.91 -12.38 -8.37
C ILE A 40 10.63 -12.33 -9.72
N ASP A 41 11.47 -13.30 -10.02
CA ASP A 41 12.23 -13.37 -11.26
C ASP A 41 11.30 -13.51 -12.48
N SER A 42 10.24 -14.31 -12.35
CA SER A 42 9.19 -14.45 -13.37
C SER A 42 8.50 -13.10 -13.65
N ARG A 43 8.12 -12.35 -12.61
CA ARG A 43 7.56 -10.99 -12.78
C ARG A 43 8.55 -10.03 -13.41
N LEU A 44 9.81 -10.04 -12.94
CA LEU A 44 10.86 -9.17 -13.44
C LEU A 44 11.17 -9.44 -14.92
N GLU A 45 11.15 -10.70 -15.37
CA GLU A 45 11.32 -11.03 -16.78
C GLU A 45 10.13 -10.57 -17.63
N ALA A 46 8.92 -10.70 -17.11
CA ALA A 46 7.73 -10.19 -17.78
C ALA A 46 7.77 -8.67 -17.95
N VAL A 47 8.12 -7.94 -16.88
CA VAL A 47 8.36 -6.49 -16.92
C VAL A 47 9.48 -6.13 -17.89
N ALA A 48 10.60 -6.86 -17.86
CA ALA A 48 11.72 -6.63 -18.79
C ALA A 48 11.31 -6.78 -20.25
N THR A 49 10.50 -7.80 -20.56
CA THR A 49 9.95 -8.03 -21.89
C THR A 49 9.03 -6.88 -22.30
N GLY A 50 8.12 -6.45 -21.42
CA GLY A 50 7.25 -5.30 -21.68
C GLY A 50 8.01 -3.97 -21.85
N VAL A 51 9.17 -3.81 -21.19
CA VAL A 51 10.04 -2.63 -21.38
C VAL A 51 10.67 -2.64 -22.77
N ARG A 52 11.17 -3.80 -23.24
CA ARG A 52 11.76 -3.97 -24.58
C ARG A 52 10.72 -3.81 -25.69
N GLU A 53 9.58 -4.47 -25.56
CA GLU A 53 8.53 -4.53 -26.58
C GLU A 53 7.51 -3.40 -26.42
N SER A 54 7.97 -2.15 -26.56
CA SER A 54 7.16 -0.95 -26.31
C SER A 54 5.88 -0.88 -27.15
N VAL A 55 5.94 -1.28 -28.43
CA VAL A 55 4.78 -1.29 -29.34
C VAL A 55 3.74 -2.30 -28.88
N ALA A 56 4.15 -3.53 -28.57
CA ALA A 56 3.25 -4.57 -28.09
C ALA A 56 2.63 -4.20 -26.73
N ARG A 57 3.41 -3.59 -25.83
CA ARG A 57 2.91 -3.07 -24.54
C ARG A 57 1.82 -2.00 -24.75
N GLU A 58 2.01 -1.08 -25.69
CA GLU A 58 1.04 -0.02 -25.98
C GLU A 58 -0.24 -0.59 -26.64
N GLU A 59 -0.11 -1.55 -27.55
CA GLU A 59 -1.26 -2.26 -28.13
C GLU A 59 -2.05 -3.02 -27.06
N LEU A 60 -1.35 -3.67 -26.12
CA LEU A 60 -1.96 -4.33 -24.96
C LEU A 60 -2.70 -3.30 -24.10
N HIS A 61 -2.05 -2.18 -23.76
CA HIS A 61 -2.67 -1.11 -22.98
C HIS A 61 -3.98 -0.60 -23.61
N ARG A 62 -3.97 -0.30 -24.92
CA ARG A 62 -5.17 0.13 -25.66
C ARG A 62 -6.26 -0.95 -25.70
N SER A 63 -5.87 -2.22 -25.77
CA SER A 63 -6.82 -3.34 -25.77
C SER A 63 -7.45 -3.54 -24.39
N LEU A 64 -6.72 -3.24 -23.31
CA LEU A 64 -7.22 -3.29 -21.93
C LEU A 64 -8.14 -2.11 -21.60
N GLN A 65 -7.99 -0.97 -22.28
CA GLN A 65 -8.86 0.19 -22.07
C GLN A 65 -10.33 -0.15 -22.41
N GLY A 66 -11.21 0.18 -21.46
CA GLY A 66 -12.65 -0.08 -21.59
C GLY A 66 -13.08 -1.47 -21.14
N ILE A 67 -12.16 -2.36 -20.75
CA ILE A 67 -12.52 -3.56 -19.99
C ILE A 67 -12.97 -3.11 -18.59
N LEU A 68 -14.22 -3.41 -18.27
CA LEU A 68 -14.81 -3.06 -16.98
C LEU A 68 -14.37 -4.05 -15.88
N ASP A 69 -14.86 -3.84 -14.67
CA ASP A 69 -14.52 -4.67 -13.52
C ASP A 69 -15.12 -6.08 -13.62
N LEU A 70 -14.43 -6.97 -14.35
CA LEU A 70 -14.89 -8.33 -14.60
C LEU A 70 -15.08 -9.10 -13.30
N GLU A 71 -14.17 -9.00 -12.33
CA GLU A 71 -14.31 -9.66 -11.02
C GLU A 71 -15.64 -9.30 -10.34
N ARG A 72 -16.01 -8.01 -10.34
CA ARG A 72 -17.27 -7.56 -9.72
C ARG A 72 -18.50 -7.92 -10.55
N LEU A 73 -18.42 -7.80 -11.87
CA LEU A 73 -19.52 -8.19 -12.77
C LEU A 73 -19.80 -9.69 -12.64
N LEU A 74 -18.76 -10.51 -12.67
CA LEU A 74 -18.85 -11.96 -12.46
C LEU A 74 -19.42 -12.29 -11.10
N SER A 75 -18.95 -11.65 -10.02
CA SER A 75 -19.51 -11.86 -8.68
C SER A 75 -21.02 -11.62 -8.63
N ARG A 76 -21.51 -10.58 -9.33
CA ARG A 76 -22.96 -10.28 -9.38
C ARG A 76 -23.73 -11.28 -10.23
N VAL A 77 -23.14 -11.76 -11.32
CA VAL A 77 -23.72 -12.82 -12.17
C VAL A 77 -23.81 -14.13 -11.38
N THR A 78 -22.75 -14.51 -10.65
CA THR A 78 -22.72 -15.72 -9.82
C THR A 78 -23.74 -15.67 -8.70
N LEU A 79 -23.97 -14.49 -8.11
CA LEU A 79 -24.99 -14.27 -7.08
C LEU A 79 -26.40 -14.05 -7.64
N GLU A 80 -26.58 -14.14 -8.96
CA GLU A 80 -27.87 -13.91 -9.65
C GLU A 80 -28.49 -12.54 -9.34
N THR A 81 -27.63 -11.56 -9.03
CA THR A 81 -27.99 -10.16 -8.73
C THR A 81 -27.56 -9.19 -9.84
N ALA A 82 -26.98 -9.72 -10.92
CA ALA A 82 -26.61 -8.94 -12.10
C ALA A 82 -27.87 -8.46 -12.83
N ASN A 83 -27.90 -7.17 -13.15
CA ASN A 83 -28.97 -6.59 -13.94
C ASN A 83 -28.65 -6.66 -15.45
N PRO A 84 -29.63 -6.36 -16.34
CA PRO A 84 -29.41 -6.40 -17.79
C PRO A 84 -28.25 -5.53 -18.30
N ARG A 85 -28.00 -4.39 -17.64
CA ARG A 85 -26.88 -3.50 -17.98
C ARG A 85 -25.53 -4.06 -17.54
N ASP A 86 -25.48 -4.79 -16.44
CA ASP A 86 -24.28 -5.50 -15.98
C ASP A 86 -23.88 -6.58 -16.99
N LEU A 87 -24.84 -7.36 -17.49
CA LEU A 87 -24.60 -8.36 -18.54
C LEU A 87 -24.16 -7.72 -19.85
N ARG A 88 -24.76 -6.59 -20.24
CA ARG A 88 -24.32 -5.84 -21.42
C ARG A 88 -22.90 -5.28 -21.25
N SER A 89 -22.59 -4.80 -20.06
CA SER A 89 -21.25 -4.31 -19.68
C SER A 89 -20.20 -5.41 -19.71
N LEU A 90 -20.57 -6.62 -19.27
CA LEU A 90 -19.75 -7.82 -19.42
C LEU A 90 -19.47 -8.10 -20.89
N GLY A 91 -20.51 -8.18 -21.74
CA GLY A 91 -20.35 -8.38 -23.18
C GLY A 91 -19.43 -7.34 -23.84
N ALA A 92 -19.62 -6.06 -23.53
CA ALA A 92 -18.77 -4.97 -24.04
C ALA A 92 -17.29 -5.10 -23.63
N SER A 93 -17.03 -5.66 -22.44
CA SER A 93 -15.67 -5.96 -21.98
C SER A 93 -15.07 -7.17 -22.71
N LEU A 94 -15.87 -8.21 -22.96
CA LEU A 94 -15.43 -9.44 -23.65
C LEU A 94 -15.04 -9.18 -25.12
N VAL A 95 -15.68 -8.21 -25.80
CA VAL A 95 -15.32 -7.79 -27.17
C VAL A 95 -13.84 -7.40 -27.31
N ARG A 96 -13.20 -6.95 -26.22
CA ARG A 96 -11.80 -6.51 -26.23
C ARG A 96 -10.79 -7.65 -26.12
N LEU A 97 -11.19 -8.82 -25.61
CA LEU A 97 -10.27 -9.93 -25.29
C LEU A 97 -9.49 -10.48 -26.49
N PRO A 98 -10.06 -10.61 -27.71
CA PRO A 98 -9.28 -11.03 -28.87
C PRO A 98 -8.12 -10.07 -29.18
N GLY A 99 -8.33 -8.76 -29.00
CA GLY A 99 -7.28 -7.74 -29.16
C GLY A 99 -6.18 -7.88 -28.11
N VAL A 100 -6.55 -8.14 -26.86
CA VAL A 100 -5.60 -8.45 -25.77
C VAL A 100 -4.77 -9.67 -26.16
N LYS A 101 -5.41 -10.79 -26.51
CA LYS A 101 -4.72 -12.04 -26.87
C LYS A 101 -3.78 -11.88 -28.07
N ALA A 102 -4.17 -11.09 -29.07
CA ALA A 102 -3.33 -10.76 -30.22
C ALA A 102 -2.07 -9.97 -29.82
N ALA A 103 -2.20 -9.00 -28.91
CA ALA A 103 -1.06 -8.24 -28.39
C ALA A 103 -0.10 -9.12 -27.57
N LEU A 104 -0.61 -10.07 -26.77
CA LEU A 104 0.22 -10.97 -25.97
C LEU A 104 1.12 -11.89 -26.78
N ARG A 105 0.72 -12.29 -27.99
CA ARG A 105 1.54 -13.13 -28.87
C ARG A 105 2.87 -12.47 -29.28
N LYS A 106 2.96 -11.14 -29.15
CA LYS A 106 4.15 -10.35 -29.45
C LYS A 106 5.09 -10.20 -28.24
N LEU A 107 4.67 -10.64 -27.05
CA LEU A 107 5.45 -10.54 -25.81
C LEU A 107 6.05 -11.91 -25.46
N ASP A 108 7.35 -12.08 -25.69
CA ASP A 108 8.02 -13.37 -25.47
C ASP A 108 8.69 -13.46 -24.08
N SER A 109 7.91 -13.92 -23.10
CA SER A 109 8.42 -14.48 -21.85
C SER A 109 7.54 -15.65 -21.40
N ALA A 110 8.08 -16.53 -20.55
CA ALA A 110 7.33 -17.67 -20.02
C ALA A 110 6.01 -17.21 -19.35
N ARG A 111 6.07 -16.16 -18.53
CA ARG A 111 4.91 -15.62 -17.81
C ARG A 111 3.85 -15.03 -18.75
N TRP A 112 4.27 -14.30 -19.80
CA TRP A 112 3.32 -13.80 -20.81
C TRP A 112 2.65 -14.94 -21.57
N ARG A 113 3.39 -16.01 -21.90
CA ARG A 113 2.86 -17.21 -22.54
C ARG A 113 1.87 -17.96 -21.66
N GLU A 114 2.17 -18.10 -20.36
CA GLU A 114 1.27 -18.69 -19.36
C GLU A 114 -0.02 -17.88 -19.24
N LEU A 115 0.07 -16.56 -19.11
CA LEU A 115 -1.09 -15.67 -19.05
C LEU A 115 -1.91 -15.70 -20.34
N ASN A 116 -1.27 -15.76 -21.50
CA ASN A 116 -1.95 -15.90 -22.79
C ASN A 116 -2.67 -17.25 -22.93
N ALA A 117 -2.12 -18.33 -22.38
CA ALA A 117 -2.76 -19.64 -22.35
C ALA A 117 -3.92 -19.70 -21.34
N ALA A 118 -3.80 -18.99 -20.22
CA ALA A 118 -4.86 -18.87 -19.21
C ALA A 118 -6.01 -17.94 -19.64
N LEU A 119 -5.77 -17.02 -20.58
CA LEU A 119 -6.75 -16.07 -21.07
C LEU A 119 -7.71 -16.74 -22.07
N ASP A 120 -8.93 -16.99 -21.62
CA ASP A 120 -10.05 -17.37 -22.50
C ASP A 120 -10.70 -16.10 -23.09
N GLU A 121 -11.01 -16.13 -24.39
CA GLU A 121 -11.70 -15.03 -25.09
C GLU A 121 -13.21 -15.03 -24.81
N LEU A 122 -13.76 -16.15 -24.32
CA LEU A 122 -15.17 -16.29 -23.94
C LEU A 122 -16.12 -15.87 -25.08
N ALA A 123 -15.77 -16.26 -26.32
CA ALA A 123 -16.49 -15.86 -27.53
C ALA A 123 -17.94 -16.34 -27.55
N ASP A 124 -18.19 -17.54 -27.05
CA ASP A 124 -19.51 -18.14 -26.87
C ASP A 124 -20.39 -17.32 -25.90
N VAL A 125 -19.83 -16.91 -24.77
CA VAL A 125 -20.53 -16.07 -23.78
C VAL A 125 -20.82 -14.69 -24.36
N ARG A 126 -19.83 -14.07 -25.01
CA ARG A 126 -19.99 -12.78 -25.70
C ARG A 126 -21.12 -12.84 -26.72
N GLU A 127 -21.06 -13.81 -27.63
CA GLU A 127 -22.06 -13.98 -28.70
C GLU A 127 -23.45 -14.23 -28.11
N ARG A 128 -23.56 -15.07 -27.08
CA ARG A 128 -24.82 -15.29 -26.38
C ARG A 128 -25.39 -13.99 -25.81
N ILE A 129 -24.58 -13.17 -25.15
CA ILE A 129 -25.01 -11.86 -24.61
C ILE A 129 -25.46 -10.93 -25.74
N GLU A 130 -24.69 -10.85 -26.83
CA GLU A 130 -24.95 -9.95 -27.95
C GLU A 130 -26.20 -10.33 -28.74
N HIS A 131 -26.42 -11.63 -28.98
CA HIS A 131 -27.61 -12.12 -29.67
C HIS A 131 -28.86 -12.09 -28.79
N THR A 132 -28.71 -12.25 -27.47
CA THR A 132 -29.86 -12.32 -26.55
C THR A 132 -30.33 -10.94 -26.11
N LEU A 133 -29.44 -10.01 -25.75
CA LEU A 133 -29.80 -8.74 -25.12
C LEU A 133 -29.87 -7.58 -26.12
N VAL A 134 -30.85 -6.70 -25.96
CA VAL A 134 -30.90 -5.43 -26.72
C VAL A 134 -29.66 -4.58 -26.43
N GLU A 135 -29.32 -3.67 -27.34
CA GLU A 135 -28.09 -2.86 -27.20
C GLU A 135 -28.10 -1.97 -25.96
N ASN A 136 -29.26 -1.38 -25.65
CA ASN A 136 -29.49 -0.48 -24.53
C ASN A 136 -30.59 -1.05 -23.62
N PRO A 137 -30.29 -2.04 -22.78
CA PRO A 137 -31.30 -2.64 -21.94
C PRO A 137 -31.69 -1.70 -20.76
N PRO A 138 -32.94 -1.78 -20.28
CA PRO A 138 -33.37 -1.08 -19.08
C PRO A 138 -32.60 -1.52 -17.83
N LEU A 139 -32.73 -0.75 -16.75
CA LEU A 139 -31.98 -1.01 -15.52
C LEU A 139 -32.48 -2.28 -14.81
N THR A 140 -33.77 -2.56 -14.89
CA THR A 140 -34.39 -3.71 -14.22
C THR A 140 -35.05 -4.65 -15.23
N LEU A 141 -35.11 -5.94 -14.92
CA LEU A 141 -35.86 -6.91 -15.71
C LEU A 141 -37.38 -6.64 -15.68
N ALA A 142 -37.86 -6.00 -14.60
CA ALA A 142 -39.28 -5.69 -14.38
C ALA A 142 -39.84 -4.68 -15.40
N GLU A 143 -38.98 -3.82 -15.96
CA GLU A 143 -39.36 -2.86 -17.01
C GLU A 143 -39.61 -3.53 -18.37
N GLY A 144 -39.23 -4.81 -18.53
CA GLY A 144 -39.36 -5.55 -19.80
C GLY A 144 -38.41 -5.03 -20.89
N GLY A 145 -38.56 -5.47 -22.14
CA GLY A 145 -37.77 -4.94 -23.26
C GLY A 145 -36.26 -5.27 -23.25
N VAL A 146 -35.85 -6.28 -22.48
CA VAL A 146 -34.44 -6.67 -22.31
C VAL A 146 -33.93 -7.60 -23.41
N ILE A 147 -34.74 -8.60 -23.79
CA ILE A 147 -34.36 -9.63 -24.78
C ILE A 147 -34.63 -9.10 -26.21
N ARG A 148 -33.75 -9.36 -27.18
CA ARG A 148 -33.97 -8.98 -28.59
C ARG A 148 -35.18 -9.71 -29.18
N ALA A 149 -35.74 -9.15 -30.26
CA ALA A 149 -36.70 -9.88 -31.09
C ALA A 149 -35.95 -10.97 -31.88
N GLY A 150 -36.63 -12.09 -32.15
CA GLY A 150 -36.12 -13.27 -32.83
C GLY A 150 -35.37 -14.26 -31.94
N VAL A 151 -35.25 -13.97 -30.64
CA VAL A 151 -34.54 -14.85 -29.68
C VAL A 151 -35.44 -15.97 -29.18
N ASP A 152 -36.71 -15.64 -28.92
CA ASP A 152 -37.70 -16.57 -28.40
C ASP A 152 -39.04 -16.32 -29.10
N PRO A 153 -39.50 -17.26 -29.94
CA PRO A 153 -40.75 -17.12 -30.70
C PRO A 153 -41.97 -16.91 -29.80
N GLU A 154 -42.04 -17.56 -28.64
CA GLU A 154 -43.14 -17.42 -27.69
C GLU A 154 -43.15 -16.02 -27.06
N LEU A 155 -41.98 -15.49 -26.70
CA LEU A 155 -41.85 -14.11 -26.19
C LEU A 155 -42.23 -13.07 -27.25
N ASP A 156 -41.88 -13.31 -28.52
CA ASP A 156 -42.25 -12.41 -29.61
C ASP A 156 -43.74 -12.46 -29.93
N GLU A 157 -44.35 -13.64 -29.91
CA GLU A 157 -45.80 -13.80 -29.96
C GLU A 157 -46.49 -13.08 -28.79
N LEU A 158 -45.99 -13.24 -27.56
CA LEU A 158 -46.49 -12.56 -26.36
C LEU A 158 -46.32 -11.02 -26.44
N ARG A 159 -45.24 -10.52 -27.04
CA ARG A 159 -45.05 -9.08 -27.32
C ARG A 159 -46.03 -8.58 -28.37
N GLY A 160 -46.30 -9.39 -29.40
CA GLY A 160 -47.35 -9.15 -30.39
C GLY A 160 -48.72 -9.07 -29.73
N LEU A 161 -49.05 -10.05 -28.89
CA LEU A 161 -50.29 -10.13 -28.12
C LEU A 161 -50.42 -8.98 -27.11
N SER A 162 -49.36 -8.59 -26.40
CA SER A 162 -49.38 -7.46 -25.45
C SER A 162 -49.68 -6.13 -26.13
N ARG A 163 -49.17 -5.91 -27.35
CA ARG A 163 -49.52 -4.74 -28.19
C ARG A 163 -50.99 -4.74 -28.64
N HIS A 164 -51.64 -5.91 -28.71
CA HIS A 164 -53.07 -6.10 -29.04
C HIS A 164 -53.93 -6.40 -27.78
N GLY A 165 -53.30 -6.53 -26.60
CA GLY A 165 -53.89 -7.13 -25.40
C GLY A 165 -54.87 -6.23 -24.66
N LYS A 166 -54.79 -4.91 -24.90
CA LYS A 166 -55.83 -3.97 -24.46
C LYS A 166 -57.19 -4.25 -25.14
N GLN A 167 -57.20 -4.85 -26.34
CA GLN A 167 -58.44 -5.28 -27.02
C GLN A 167 -58.87 -6.69 -26.59
N TYR A 168 -57.93 -7.61 -26.31
CA TYR A 168 -58.25 -8.97 -25.83
C TYR A 168 -58.77 -9.01 -24.38
N LEU A 169 -58.19 -8.21 -23.47
CA LEU A 169 -58.67 -8.10 -22.08
C LEU A 169 -60.08 -7.49 -22.01
N ALA A 170 -60.42 -6.58 -22.92
CA ALA A 170 -61.79 -6.06 -23.04
C ALA A 170 -62.77 -7.16 -23.49
N GLY A 171 -62.37 -8.06 -24.40
CA GLY A 171 -63.17 -9.21 -24.84
C GLY A 171 -63.31 -10.33 -23.78
N LEU A 172 -62.25 -10.58 -23.01
CA LEU A 172 -62.28 -11.57 -21.91
C LEU A 172 -63.13 -11.10 -20.73
N GLU A 173 -63.02 -9.81 -20.36
CA GLU A 173 -63.89 -9.19 -19.35
C GLU A 173 -65.36 -9.24 -19.78
N GLN A 174 -65.65 -9.07 -21.06
CA GLN A 174 -67.01 -9.17 -21.60
C GLN A 174 -67.54 -10.61 -21.54
N ARG A 175 -66.75 -11.60 -21.97
CA ARG A 175 -67.12 -13.02 -21.95
C ARG A 175 -67.35 -13.57 -20.53
N GLU A 176 -66.50 -13.21 -19.58
CA GLU A 176 -66.63 -13.64 -18.18
C GLU A 176 -67.65 -12.82 -17.38
N ARG A 177 -68.13 -11.67 -17.88
CA ARG A 177 -69.36 -11.02 -17.39
C ARG A 177 -70.61 -11.74 -17.85
N GLU A 178 -70.62 -12.21 -19.11
CA GLU A 178 -71.77 -12.84 -19.74
C GLU A 178 -72.01 -14.28 -19.24
N ARG A 179 -70.94 -15.05 -18.99
CA ARG A 179 -71.02 -16.47 -18.61
C ARG A 179 -71.73 -16.75 -17.26
N PRO A 180 -71.46 -16.01 -16.17
CA PRO A 180 -72.20 -16.10 -14.90
C PRO A 180 -73.28 -15.01 -14.73
N GLY A 181 -73.40 -14.06 -15.68
CA GLY A 181 -74.34 -12.94 -15.62
C GLY A 181 -73.93 -11.78 -14.69
N ILE A 182 -72.64 -11.68 -14.32
CA ILE A 182 -72.14 -10.71 -13.33
C ILE A 182 -71.55 -9.48 -14.01
N ALA A 183 -72.36 -8.45 -14.25
CA ALA A 183 -71.92 -7.20 -14.91
C ALA A 183 -70.77 -6.46 -14.17
N SER A 184 -70.59 -6.69 -12.87
CA SER A 184 -69.56 -6.03 -12.06
C SER A 184 -68.18 -6.69 -12.09
N LEU A 185 -68.05 -7.85 -12.75
CA LEU A 185 -66.80 -8.61 -12.77
C LEU A 185 -65.70 -7.78 -13.46
N LYS A 186 -64.50 -7.76 -12.88
CA LYS A 186 -63.33 -7.07 -13.41
C LYS A 186 -62.12 -8.00 -13.40
N VAL A 187 -61.39 -8.04 -14.50
CA VAL A 187 -60.09 -8.72 -14.56
C VAL A 187 -59.02 -7.73 -14.13
N ARG A 188 -58.23 -8.04 -13.12
CA ARG A 188 -57.20 -7.13 -12.59
C ARG A 188 -55.89 -7.88 -12.35
N PHE A 189 -54.80 -7.13 -12.29
CA PHE A 189 -53.46 -7.66 -12.09
C PHE A 189 -52.85 -7.14 -10.78
N ASN A 190 -52.16 -8.02 -10.05
CA ASN A 190 -51.39 -7.67 -8.87
C ASN A 190 -50.03 -8.38 -8.92
N SER A 191 -48.97 -7.67 -8.55
CA SER A 191 -47.57 -8.13 -8.59
C SER A 191 -47.25 -9.33 -7.70
N VAL A 192 -48.10 -9.65 -6.72
CA VAL A 192 -47.92 -10.77 -5.77
C VAL A 192 -48.66 -12.04 -6.25
N PHE A 193 -49.71 -11.91 -7.08
CA PHE A 193 -50.62 -13.03 -7.38
C PHE A 193 -50.98 -13.19 -8.87
N GLY A 194 -50.45 -12.36 -9.76
CA GLY A 194 -50.76 -12.40 -11.19
C GLY A 194 -52.12 -11.79 -11.52
N TYR A 195 -52.71 -12.22 -12.64
CA TYR A 195 -54.06 -11.82 -13.06
C TYR A 195 -55.11 -12.58 -12.23
N TYR A 196 -56.14 -11.86 -11.77
CA TYR A 196 -57.22 -12.40 -10.95
C TYR A 196 -58.56 -11.82 -11.37
N LEU A 197 -59.62 -12.58 -11.07
CA LEU A 197 -61.00 -12.18 -11.27
C LEU A 197 -61.52 -11.55 -9.98
N GLU A 198 -61.89 -10.28 -10.03
CA GLU A 198 -62.45 -9.55 -8.89
C GLU A 198 -63.97 -9.49 -9.01
N ILE A 199 -64.66 -10.14 -8.06
CA ILE A 199 -66.12 -10.18 -7.97
C ILE A 199 -66.55 -9.40 -6.72
N SER A 200 -67.53 -8.51 -6.85
CA SER A 200 -68.06 -7.78 -5.69
C SER A 200 -68.78 -8.73 -4.72
N LYS A 201 -68.78 -8.41 -3.43
CA LYS A 201 -69.44 -9.26 -2.43
C LYS A 201 -70.93 -9.51 -2.70
N SER A 202 -71.62 -8.56 -3.32
CA SER A 202 -73.02 -8.68 -3.70
C SER A 202 -73.30 -9.78 -4.72
N ASN A 203 -72.31 -10.10 -5.57
CA ASN A 203 -72.45 -11.02 -6.70
C ASN A 203 -71.69 -12.34 -6.49
N LEU A 204 -71.19 -12.58 -5.27
CA LEU A 204 -70.43 -13.78 -4.90
C LEU A 204 -71.19 -15.09 -5.10
N HIS A 205 -72.51 -15.07 -4.92
CA HIS A 205 -73.37 -16.23 -5.09
C HIS A 205 -73.44 -16.74 -6.53
N LEU A 206 -73.01 -15.92 -7.50
CA LEU A 206 -72.96 -16.25 -8.92
C LEU A 206 -71.57 -16.71 -9.38
N ALA A 207 -70.58 -16.75 -8.47
CA ALA A 207 -69.22 -17.17 -8.81
C ALA A 207 -69.19 -18.65 -9.23
N PRO A 208 -68.57 -19.00 -10.38
CA PRO A 208 -68.43 -20.38 -10.82
C PRO A 208 -67.68 -21.28 -9.82
N VAL A 209 -68.03 -22.57 -9.78
CA VAL A 209 -67.49 -23.54 -8.81
C VAL A 209 -66.01 -23.89 -9.09
N ASP A 210 -65.55 -23.71 -10.32
CA ASP A 210 -64.18 -23.94 -10.79
C ASP A 210 -63.20 -22.80 -10.45
N TYR A 211 -63.67 -21.76 -9.75
CA TYR A 211 -62.85 -20.63 -9.33
C TYR A 211 -62.22 -20.88 -7.96
N ASP A 212 -60.91 -20.94 -7.92
CA ASP A 212 -60.16 -21.07 -6.67
C ASP A 212 -60.02 -19.72 -5.99
N ARG A 213 -60.58 -19.57 -4.79
CA ARG A 213 -60.51 -18.33 -4.01
C ARG A 213 -59.08 -18.06 -3.56
N LYS A 214 -58.56 -16.88 -3.89
CA LYS A 214 -57.19 -16.45 -3.56
C LYS A 214 -57.14 -15.43 -2.43
N GLN A 215 -58.04 -14.44 -2.41
CA GLN A 215 -57.99 -13.35 -1.43
C GLN A 215 -59.36 -12.70 -1.23
N THR A 216 -59.73 -12.45 0.02
CA THR A 216 -60.93 -11.68 0.37
C THR A 216 -60.56 -10.24 0.72
N LEU A 217 -61.23 -9.28 0.10
CA LEU A 217 -61.12 -7.84 0.39
C LEU A 217 -62.38 -7.33 1.08
N VAL A 218 -62.33 -6.08 1.55
CA VAL A 218 -63.44 -5.41 2.26
C VAL A 218 -64.73 -5.43 1.42
N ASN A 219 -64.64 -5.18 0.11
CA ASN A 219 -65.80 -5.06 -0.80
C ASN A 219 -65.83 -6.07 -1.97
N ALA A 220 -64.84 -6.96 -2.08
CA ALA A 220 -64.72 -7.89 -3.21
C ALA A 220 -63.97 -9.18 -2.83
N GLU A 221 -64.07 -10.21 -3.66
CA GLU A 221 -63.24 -11.41 -3.58
C GLU A 221 -62.50 -11.66 -4.89
N ARG A 222 -61.31 -12.25 -4.77
CA ARG A 222 -60.40 -12.52 -5.87
C ARG A 222 -60.22 -14.02 -6.10
N PHE A 223 -60.29 -14.44 -7.37
CA PHE A 223 -60.23 -15.84 -7.78
C PHE A 223 -59.12 -16.11 -8.81
N THR A 224 -58.63 -17.35 -8.86
CA THR A 224 -57.68 -17.89 -9.86
C THR A 224 -58.27 -19.14 -10.53
N THR A 225 -57.71 -19.56 -11.66
CA THR A 225 -58.09 -20.80 -12.37
C THR A 225 -56.97 -21.85 -12.33
N PRO A 226 -57.29 -23.15 -12.57
CA PRO A 226 -56.31 -24.24 -12.60
C PRO A 226 -55.23 -24.10 -13.68
N GLU A 227 -55.53 -23.42 -14.78
CA GLU A 227 -54.63 -23.15 -15.92
C GLU A 227 -53.44 -22.26 -15.51
N LEU A 228 -53.63 -21.35 -14.56
CA LEU A 228 -52.59 -20.44 -14.03
C LEU A 228 -51.64 -21.12 -13.03
N LYS A 229 -52.05 -22.24 -12.43
CA LYS A 229 -51.27 -22.94 -11.39
C LYS A 229 -50.23 -23.92 -11.96
N GLN A 230 -50.32 -24.32 -13.23
CA GLN A 230 -49.45 -25.35 -13.81
C GLN A 230 -48.06 -24.83 -14.26
N TYR A 231 -47.87 -23.51 -14.34
CA TYR A 231 -46.63 -22.89 -14.84
C TYR A 231 -45.54 -22.72 -13.77
N GLU A 232 -45.89 -22.75 -12.48
CA GLU A 232 -45.02 -22.33 -11.36
C GLU A 232 -44.06 -23.42 -10.85
N ALA A 233 -44.30 -24.71 -11.15
CA ALA A 233 -43.78 -25.80 -10.34
C ALA A 233 -42.56 -26.58 -10.91
N LYS A 234 -41.84 -26.07 -11.93
CA LYS A 234 -40.83 -26.86 -12.66
C LYS A 234 -39.35 -26.47 -12.51
N ILE A 235 -38.99 -25.53 -11.63
CA ILE A 235 -37.63 -24.96 -11.64
C ILE A 235 -36.88 -25.25 -10.31
N LEU A 236 -35.95 -26.22 -10.41
CA LEU A 236 -34.60 -26.31 -9.80
C LEU A 236 -34.39 -26.40 -8.27
N ASP A 237 -33.64 -27.43 -7.82
CA ASP A 237 -32.78 -27.33 -6.60
C ASP A 237 -31.62 -28.36 -6.52
N ALA A 238 -30.99 -28.73 -7.64
CA ALA A 238 -29.78 -29.58 -7.60
C ALA A 238 -28.71 -29.21 -8.64
N GLU A 239 -29.09 -28.58 -9.76
CA GLU A 239 -28.14 -28.05 -10.74
C GLU A 239 -27.47 -26.75 -10.29
N GLU A 240 -28.10 -25.96 -9.39
CA GLU A 240 -27.55 -24.69 -8.91
C GLU A 240 -26.25 -24.85 -8.12
N LYS A 241 -26.09 -25.93 -7.34
CA LYS A 241 -24.91 -26.12 -6.47
C LYS A 241 -23.67 -26.58 -7.23
N ILE A 242 -23.86 -27.39 -8.28
CA ILE A 242 -22.76 -27.84 -9.16
C ILE A 242 -22.33 -26.68 -10.07
N ILE A 243 -23.30 -25.99 -10.66
CA ILE A 243 -23.05 -24.81 -11.50
C ILE A 243 -22.41 -23.67 -10.70
N ALA A 244 -22.78 -23.42 -9.44
CA ALA A 244 -22.15 -22.38 -8.61
C ALA A 244 -20.66 -22.65 -8.31
N LEU A 245 -20.28 -23.92 -8.13
CA LEU A 245 -18.89 -24.31 -7.87
C LEU A 245 -18.03 -24.21 -9.14
N GLU A 246 -18.56 -24.66 -10.29
CA GLU A 246 -17.92 -24.51 -11.60
C GLU A 246 -17.84 -23.03 -12.03
N ARG A 247 -18.89 -22.22 -11.75
CA ARG A 247 -18.93 -20.76 -11.98
C ARG A 247 -17.85 -20.01 -11.20
N ARG A 248 -17.53 -20.43 -9.97
CA ARG A 248 -16.46 -19.82 -9.15
C ARG A 248 -15.07 -20.10 -9.71
N LEU A 249 -14.86 -21.26 -10.32
CA LEU A 249 -13.54 -21.72 -10.77
C LEU A 249 -13.21 -21.32 -12.22
N PHE A 250 -14.21 -21.14 -13.09
CA PHE A 250 -14.01 -20.88 -14.52
C PHE A 250 -13.84 -19.39 -14.86
N ALA A 251 -14.57 -18.49 -14.19
CA ALA A 251 -14.58 -17.06 -14.50
C ALA A 251 -13.47 -16.25 -13.79
N ASP A 252 -12.93 -16.76 -12.68
CA ASP A 252 -11.85 -16.13 -11.91
C ASP A 252 -10.53 -16.07 -12.71
N ARG A 253 -10.25 -17.11 -13.52
CA ARG A 253 -8.97 -17.24 -14.23
C ARG A 253 -8.75 -16.15 -15.28
N THR A 254 -9.76 -15.81 -16.09
CA THR A 254 -9.66 -14.75 -17.10
C THR A 254 -9.55 -13.36 -16.45
N ALA A 255 -10.33 -13.09 -15.40
CA ALA A 255 -10.27 -11.81 -14.69
C ALA A 255 -8.93 -11.62 -13.97
N ALA A 256 -8.42 -12.65 -13.30
CA ALA A 256 -7.11 -12.66 -12.65
C ALA A 256 -5.97 -12.50 -13.68
N ALA A 257 -6.05 -13.22 -14.82
CA ALA A 257 -5.07 -13.06 -15.89
C ALA A 257 -5.06 -11.62 -16.42
N ILE A 258 -6.22 -11.02 -16.71
CA ILE A 258 -6.31 -9.62 -17.15
C ILE A 258 -5.73 -8.66 -16.10
N ALA A 259 -6.04 -8.86 -14.83
CA ALA A 259 -5.47 -8.05 -13.75
C ALA A 259 -3.94 -8.11 -13.76
N GLU A 260 -3.36 -9.30 -13.89
CA GLU A 260 -1.91 -9.49 -13.91
C GLU A 260 -1.25 -8.93 -15.17
N LEU A 261 -1.87 -9.11 -16.34
CA LEU A 261 -1.42 -8.51 -17.60
C LEU A 261 -1.35 -6.99 -17.49
N ASP A 262 -2.40 -6.37 -16.94
CA ASP A 262 -2.51 -4.92 -16.77
C ASP A 262 -1.47 -4.38 -15.78
N VAL A 263 -1.27 -5.03 -14.63
CA VAL A 263 -0.23 -4.63 -13.67
C VAL A 263 1.16 -4.77 -14.27
N THR A 264 1.44 -5.86 -14.96
CA THR A 264 2.77 -6.10 -15.53
C THR A 264 3.07 -5.09 -16.64
N ALA A 265 2.09 -4.79 -17.50
CA ALA A 265 2.21 -3.74 -18.51
C ALA A 265 2.39 -2.35 -17.88
N ALA A 266 1.66 -2.04 -16.81
CA ALA A 266 1.78 -0.79 -16.07
C ALA A 266 3.18 -0.61 -15.46
N LEU A 267 3.72 -1.66 -14.81
CA LEU A 267 5.07 -1.63 -14.24
C LEU A 267 6.14 -1.46 -15.33
N ALA A 268 5.98 -2.12 -16.48
CA ALA A 268 6.88 -1.93 -17.63
C ALA A 268 6.82 -0.51 -18.20
N GLN A 269 5.62 0.08 -18.30
CA GLN A 269 5.44 1.47 -18.72
C GLN A 269 6.15 2.43 -17.77
N VAL A 270 5.93 2.30 -16.46
CA VAL A 270 6.58 3.12 -15.43
C VAL A 270 8.10 2.97 -15.47
N ALA A 271 8.59 1.75 -15.67
CA ALA A 271 10.02 1.49 -15.75
C ALA A 271 10.67 2.20 -16.96
N ALA A 272 10.00 2.16 -18.11
CA ALA A 272 10.45 2.84 -19.33
C ALA A 272 10.42 4.37 -19.17
N GLU A 273 9.30 4.93 -18.69
CA GLU A 273 9.13 6.39 -18.49
C GLU A 273 10.17 6.97 -17.52
N ASN A 274 10.41 6.28 -16.40
CA ASN A 274 11.21 6.82 -15.30
C ASN A 274 12.66 6.33 -15.31
N ARG A 275 13.06 5.57 -16.34
CA ARG A 275 14.39 4.97 -16.47
C ARG A 275 14.75 4.17 -15.22
N TYR A 276 13.86 3.26 -14.84
CA TYR A 276 14.11 2.31 -13.77
C TYR A 276 14.88 1.11 -14.32
N THR A 277 15.63 0.46 -13.43
CA THR A 277 16.52 -0.64 -13.80
C THR A 277 16.01 -1.95 -13.19
N ARG A 278 16.22 -3.06 -13.91
CA ARG A 278 15.97 -4.40 -13.37
C ARG A 278 16.88 -4.66 -12.16
N PRO A 279 16.34 -4.92 -10.97
CA PRO A 279 17.15 -5.34 -9.83
C PRO A 279 17.68 -6.78 -10.03
N GLN A 280 18.77 -7.11 -9.35
CA GLN A 280 19.30 -8.46 -9.22
C GLN A 280 19.23 -8.89 -7.76
N PHE A 281 18.86 -10.14 -7.49
CA PHE A 281 18.93 -10.68 -6.13
C PHE A 281 20.26 -11.40 -5.89
N SER A 282 20.91 -11.07 -4.76
CA SER A 282 22.17 -11.67 -4.31
C SER A 282 21.90 -12.77 -3.30
N SER A 283 22.57 -13.91 -3.48
CA SER A 283 22.62 -15.00 -2.51
C SER A 283 23.46 -14.67 -1.27
N ASN A 284 24.38 -13.69 -1.38
CA ASN A 284 25.41 -13.44 -0.37
C ASN A 284 25.00 -12.36 0.63
N ALA A 285 23.69 -12.14 0.78
CA ALA A 285 23.12 -11.12 1.66
C ALA A 285 23.68 -9.70 1.41
N GLU A 286 24.05 -9.39 0.17
CA GLU A 286 24.58 -8.08 -0.22
C GLU A 286 23.44 -7.17 -0.72
N MET A 287 23.43 -5.92 -0.24
CA MET A 287 22.54 -4.86 -0.69
C MET A 287 23.38 -3.70 -1.22
N ARG A 288 23.43 -3.57 -2.54
CA ARG A 288 24.15 -2.53 -3.27
C ARG A 288 23.21 -1.80 -4.22
N ILE A 289 22.94 -0.53 -3.95
CA ILE A 289 22.15 0.35 -4.81
C ILE A 289 23.06 1.46 -5.31
N ALA A 290 23.24 1.58 -6.62
CA ALA A 290 24.01 2.66 -7.22
C ALA A 290 23.08 3.72 -7.79
N ALA A 291 23.33 4.99 -7.44
CA ALA A 291 22.53 6.15 -7.81
C ALA A 291 21.03 5.92 -7.58
N GLY A 292 20.68 5.40 -6.40
CA GLY A 292 19.30 5.18 -5.97
C GLY A 292 18.56 6.51 -5.79
N ARG A 293 17.28 6.51 -6.13
CA ARG A 293 16.38 7.65 -6.06
C ARG A 293 15.12 7.27 -5.28
N HIS A 294 14.49 8.26 -4.65
CA HIS A 294 13.22 8.04 -3.98
C HIS A 294 12.07 8.17 -5.01
N PRO A 295 11.29 7.11 -5.28
CA PRO A 295 10.35 7.06 -6.41
C PRO A 295 9.26 8.14 -6.37
N VAL A 296 8.81 8.53 -5.17
CA VAL A 296 7.81 9.61 -5.02
C VAL A 296 8.44 11.01 -5.06
N VAL A 297 9.51 11.23 -4.28
CA VAL A 297 10.15 12.54 -4.16
C VAL A 297 10.86 12.95 -5.46
N GLU A 298 11.35 12.01 -6.27
CA GLU A 298 11.93 12.35 -7.59
C GLU A 298 10.88 12.98 -8.51
N ARG A 299 9.65 12.45 -8.53
CA ARG A 299 8.53 12.99 -9.31
C ARG A 299 8.09 14.36 -8.85
N LEU A 300 8.01 14.56 -7.53
CA LEU A 300 7.75 15.87 -6.93
C LEU A 300 8.83 16.88 -7.32
N SER A 301 10.10 16.45 -7.28
CA SER A 301 11.22 17.32 -7.66
C SER A 301 11.12 17.74 -9.12
N GLU A 302 10.81 16.81 -10.03
CA GLU A 302 10.60 17.08 -11.46
C GLU A 302 9.46 18.08 -11.71
N GLN A 303 8.35 17.97 -10.96
CA GLN A 303 7.23 18.91 -11.04
C GLN A 303 7.63 20.33 -10.61
N ASP A 304 8.44 20.44 -9.55
CA ASP A 304 8.97 21.72 -9.06
C ASP A 304 10.21 22.21 -9.86
N SER A 305 10.49 21.62 -11.02
CA SER A 305 11.68 21.91 -11.86
C SER A 305 13.02 21.80 -11.10
N SER A 306 13.04 21.01 -10.04
CA SER A 306 14.20 20.74 -9.20
C SER A 306 14.77 19.34 -9.49
N ARG A 307 16.08 19.18 -9.36
CA ARG A 307 16.75 17.90 -9.62
C ARG A 307 16.85 17.07 -8.34
N PHE A 308 16.36 15.83 -8.36
CA PHE A 308 16.63 14.86 -7.30
C PHE A 308 18.09 14.43 -7.33
N ILE A 309 18.74 14.39 -6.16
CA ILE A 309 20.16 13.97 -6.03
C ILE A 309 20.21 12.48 -5.69
N PRO A 310 20.71 11.62 -6.61
CA PRO A 310 20.79 10.19 -6.36
C PRO A 310 21.92 9.85 -5.37
N ASN A 311 21.73 8.78 -4.60
CA ASN A 311 22.67 8.33 -3.59
C ASN A 311 22.97 6.83 -3.71
N ASP A 312 24.22 6.46 -3.44
CA ASP A 312 24.63 5.05 -3.36
C ASP A 312 24.31 4.50 -1.98
N LEU A 313 24.02 3.20 -1.89
CA LEU A 313 23.87 2.44 -0.65
C LEU A 313 24.65 1.14 -0.77
N TYR A 314 25.43 0.81 0.26
CA TYR A 314 26.09 -0.48 0.39
C TYR A 314 25.90 -1.01 1.81
N LEU A 315 25.33 -2.21 1.91
CA LEU A 315 25.23 -2.97 3.16
C LEU A 315 25.49 -4.46 2.88
N ASN A 316 26.14 -5.15 3.80
CA ASN A 316 26.32 -6.60 3.77
C ASN A 316 26.24 -7.15 5.21
N SER A 317 26.44 -8.46 5.37
CA SER A 317 26.36 -9.10 6.70
C SER A 317 27.70 -9.14 7.46
N SER A 318 28.76 -8.52 6.93
CA SER A 318 30.13 -8.61 7.47
C SER A 318 30.76 -7.25 7.75
N THR A 319 31.15 -6.51 6.72
CA THR A 319 31.94 -5.27 6.82
C THR A 319 31.08 -4.01 6.89
N ASP A 320 29.83 -4.06 6.45
CA ASP A 320 28.94 -2.91 6.28
C ASP A 320 27.52 -3.29 6.72
N LEU A 321 27.36 -3.68 7.98
CA LEU A 321 26.10 -4.14 8.54
C LEU A 321 25.17 -2.98 8.95
N ILE A 322 25.74 -1.97 9.62
CA ILE A 322 25.01 -0.82 10.16
C ILE A 322 25.62 0.46 9.62
N ALA A 323 24.82 1.30 8.99
CA ALA A 323 25.22 2.65 8.59
C ALA A 323 24.66 3.67 9.59
N VAL A 324 25.55 4.32 10.33
CA VAL A 324 25.22 5.47 11.19
C VAL A 324 25.31 6.73 10.33
N ILE A 325 24.18 7.40 10.14
CA ILE A 325 24.02 8.53 9.23
C ILE A 325 23.78 9.80 10.06
N THR A 326 24.76 10.68 10.02
CA THR A 326 24.74 11.98 10.70
C THR A 326 24.46 13.12 9.74
N GLY A 327 24.11 14.28 10.29
CA GLY A 327 23.93 15.52 9.55
C GLY A 327 22.62 16.23 9.87
N PRO A 328 22.41 17.42 9.30
CA PRO A 328 21.29 18.28 9.62
C PRO A 328 19.93 17.67 9.22
N ASN A 329 18.85 18.02 9.92
CA ASN A 329 17.52 17.44 9.70
C ASN A 329 16.99 17.66 8.27
N MET A 330 17.29 18.82 7.67
CA MET A 330 16.94 19.14 6.28
C MET A 330 17.91 18.54 5.23
N GLY A 331 18.90 17.76 5.66
CA GLY A 331 19.91 17.15 4.80
C GLY A 331 19.41 15.97 3.94
N GLY A 332 18.21 15.44 4.23
CA GLY A 332 17.61 14.35 3.46
C GLY A 332 17.85 12.94 4.04
N LYS A 333 18.29 12.82 5.30
CA LYS A 333 18.51 11.53 5.99
C LYS A 333 17.27 10.61 5.91
N SER A 334 16.11 11.08 6.35
CA SER A 334 14.86 10.32 6.33
C SER A 334 14.39 9.96 4.91
N THR A 335 14.76 10.76 3.90
CA THR A 335 14.46 10.45 2.50
C THR A 335 15.34 9.32 1.99
N TYR A 336 16.62 9.32 2.36
CA TYR A 336 17.57 8.24 2.04
C TYR A 336 17.16 6.90 2.69
N LEU A 337 16.75 6.91 3.96
CA LEU A 337 16.24 5.73 4.67
C LEU A 337 15.00 5.15 3.95
N ARG A 338 13.99 5.99 3.70
CA ARG A 338 12.75 5.56 3.04
C ARG A 338 13.00 5.05 1.62
N GLN A 339 13.90 5.67 0.88
CA GLN A 339 14.32 5.22 -0.45
C GLN A 339 14.78 3.76 -0.44
N ALA A 340 15.62 3.37 0.52
CA ALA A 340 16.14 1.99 0.60
C ALA A 340 15.03 0.96 0.79
N ALA A 341 14.06 1.25 1.66
CA ALA A 341 12.89 0.39 1.87
C ALA A 341 11.99 0.32 0.63
N LEU A 342 11.68 1.46 0.00
CA LEU A 342 10.83 1.48 -1.18
C LEU A 342 11.46 0.72 -2.35
N ILE A 343 12.76 0.85 -2.57
CA ILE A 343 13.49 0.08 -3.59
C ILE A 343 13.39 -1.43 -3.30
N SER A 344 13.51 -1.84 -2.04
CA SER A 344 13.41 -3.24 -1.64
C SER A 344 12.00 -3.80 -1.87
N ILE A 345 10.97 -3.06 -1.47
CA ILE A 345 9.55 -3.40 -1.71
C ILE A 345 9.28 -3.52 -3.21
N MET A 346 9.73 -2.53 -4.00
CA MET A 346 9.52 -2.51 -5.45
C MET A 346 10.18 -3.72 -6.12
N ALA A 347 11.40 -4.07 -5.71
CA ALA A 347 12.07 -5.25 -6.25
C ALA A 347 11.32 -6.55 -5.91
N GLN A 348 10.96 -6.74 -4.63
CA GLN A 348 10.29 -7.98 -4.17
C GLN A 348 8.83 -8.13 -4.61
N MET A 349 8.18 -7.05 -5.04
CA MET A 349 6.87 -7.17 -5.71
C MET A 349 6.99 -7.53 -7.20
N GLY A 350 8.20 -7.47 -7.78
CA GLY A 350 8.48 -7.80 -9.19
C GLY A 350 8.60 -6.59 -10.12
N SER A 351 8.82 -5.38 -9.59
CA SER A 351 9.02 -4.15 -10.38
C SER A 351 10.50 -3.84 -10.60
N PHE A 352 10.79 -3.11 -11.68
CA PHE A 352 12.06 -2.40 -11.81
C PHE A 352 12.15 -1.28 -10.78
N VAL A 353 13.37 -0.85 -10.44
CA VAL A 353 13.65 0.06 -9.33
C VAL A 353 14.35 1.36 -9.75
N PRO A 354 14.14 2.47 -9.03
CA PRO A 354 14.71 3.79 -9.33
C PRO A 354 16.20 3.88 -8.97
N ALA A 355 17.06 3.16 -9.69
CA ALA A 355 18.51 3.16 -9.50
C ALA A 355 19.24 3.02 -10.84
N ARG A 356 20.53 3.36 -10.91
CA ARG A 356 21.38 3.02 -12.06
C ARG A 356 21.66 1.52 -12.11
N SER A 357 21.85 0.91 -10.94
CA SER A 357 21.95 -0.54 -10.78
C SER A 357 21.55 -0.90 -9.35
N ALA A 358 20.87 -2.03 -9.16
CA ALA A 358 20.51 -2.52 -7.84
C ALA A 358 20.78 -4.02 -7.73
N ARG A 359 21.58 -4.40 -6.74
CA ARG A 359 21.76 -5.76 -6.28
C ARG A 359 21.23 -5.83 -4.85
N LEU A 360 20.24 -6.65 -4.59
CA LEU A 360 19.48 -6.65 -3.33
C LEU A 360 19.52 -8.04 -2.72
N THR A 361 19.37 -8.11 -1.40
CA THR A 361 19.07 -9.37 -0.71
C THR A 361 17.57 -9.47 -0.50
N MET A 362 17.06 -10.69 -0.41
CA MET A 362 15.68 -10.94 0.01
C MET A 362 15.48 -10.51 1.47
N VAL A 363 14.62 -9.51 1.67
CA VAL A 363 14.24 -8.99 2.97
C VAL A 363 12.94 -9.64 3.42
N ASP A 364 12.93 -10.23 4.61
CA ASP A 364 11.74 -10.86 5.19
C ASP A 364 10.78 -9.82 5.81
N ARG A 365 11.34 -8.80 6.45
CA ARG A 365 10.61 -7.71 7.11
C ARG A 365 11.37 -6.40 7.01
N ILE A 366 10.64 -5.31 6.82
CA ILE A 366 11.16 -3.96 6.90
C ILE A 366 10.61 -3.33 8.16
N PHE A 367 11.50 -2.97 9.08
CA PHE A 367 11.16 -2.28 10.32
C PHE A 367 11.48 -0.81 10.18
N THR A 368 10.55 0.04 10.60
CA THR A 368 10.75 1.49 10.54
C THR A 368 10.36 2.13 11.85
N ARG A 369 11.30 2.86 12.43
CA ARG A 369 11.05 3.88 13.43
C ARG A 369 11.41 5.22 12.80
N ILE A 370 10.48 5.75 12.00
CA ILE A 370 10.60 7.07 11.37
C ILE A 370 9.45 7.89 11.94
N GLY A 371 9.76 8.96 12.66
CA GLY A 371 8.77 9.75 13.40
C GLY A 371 7.52 10.03 12.57
N ALA A 372 6.39 9.47 12.99
CA ALA A 372 5.09 9.85 12.47
C ALA A 372 4.66 11.18 13.09
N SER A 373 3.98 12.02 12.30
CA SER A 373 3.28 13.21 12.81
C SER A 373 2.43 12.82 14.02
N ASP A 374 2.65 13.51 15.14
CA ASP A 374 2.15 13.20 16.47
C ASP A 374 0.68 12.80 16.48
N ASN A 375 0.41 11.50 16.69
CA ASN A 375 -0.92 11.04 17.02
C ASN A 375 -1.09 11.11 18.54
N LEU A 376 -1.17 12.35 19.04
CA LEU A 376 -1.46 12.71 20.44
C LEU A 376 -2.83 12.18 20.94
N ALA A 377 -3.67 11.64 20.04
CA ALA A 377 -5.02 11.15 20.32
C ALA A 377 -5.11 9.89 21.22
N ARG A 378 -3.99 9.25 21.58
CA ARG A 378 -3.99 7.99 22.38
C ARG A 378 -3.48 8.10 23.82
N GLY A 379 -3.20 9.31 24.32
CA GLY A 379 -2.82 9.52 25.73
C GLY A 379 -1.52 8.84 26.18
N ARG A 380 -0.67 8.38 25.26
CA ARG A 380 0.66 7.82 25.56
C ARG A 380 1.73 8.87 25.26
N SER A 381 2.74 8.97 26.14
CA SER A 381 3.92 9.82 25.90
C SER A 381 4.57 9.46 24.56
N THR A 382 4.97 10.47 23.78
CA THR A 382 5.65 10.30 22.48
C THR A 382 6.91 9.45 22.63
N PHE A 383 7.65 9.63 23.73
CA PHE A 383 8.81 8.82 24.07
C PHE A 383 8.45 7.36 24.39
N MET A 384 7.36 7.11 25.11
CA MET A 384 6.91 5.73 25.40
C MET A 384 6.49 5.00 24.11
N MET A 385 5.85 5.70 23.17
CA MET A 385 5.54 5.11 21.86
C MET A 385 6.80 4.78 21.08
N GLU A 386 7.78 5.69 21.07
CA GLU A 386 9.10 5.48 20.47
C GLU A 386 9.82 4.26 21.06
N MET A 387 9.81 4.10 22.39
CA MET A 387 10.42 2.95 23.06
C MET A 387 9.67 1.65 22.76
N THR A 388 8.33 1.69 22.70
CA THR A 388 7.51 0.51 22.36
C THR A 388 7.76 0.07 20.92
N GLU A 389 7.84 1.02 19.98
CA GLU A 389 8.19 0.75 18.58
C GLU A 389 9.60 0.15 18.48
N THR A 390 10.58 0.76 19.16
CA THR A 390 11.95 0.25 19.19
C THR A 390 12.02 -1.17 19.77
N ALA A 391 11.33 -1.45 20.87
CA ALA A 391 11.25 -2.80 21.45
C ALA A 391 10.62 -3.81 20.47
N ALA A 392 9.55 -3.43 19.77
CA ALA A 392 8.94 -4.29 18.76
C ALA A 392 9.89 -4.62 17.61
N ILE A 393 10.74 -3.67 17.20
CA ILE A 393 11.81 -3.90 16.22
C ILE A 393 12.83 -4.91 16.77
N LEU A 394 13.35 -4.68 17.97
CA LEU A 394 14.38 -5.54 18.56
C LEU A 394 13.91 -6.99 18.76
N HIS A 395 12.64 -7.18 19.15
CA HIS A 395 12.06 -8.51 19.34
C HIS A 395 11.62 -9.19 18.04
N GLY A 396 11.23 -8.43 17.02
CA GLY A 396 10.63 -8.96 15.79
C GLY A 396 11.60 -9.13 14.62
N ALA A 397 12.75 -8.45 14.65
CA ALA A 397 13.72 -8.45 13.57
C ALA A 397 14.54 -9.75 13.51
N SER A 398 14.81 -10.19 12.29
CA SER A 398 15.72 -11.30 11.99
C SER A 398 16.96 -10.79 11.26
N GLN A 399 17.97 -11.65 11.08
CA GLN A 399 19.17 -11.32 10.29
C GLN A 399 18.87 -10.94 8.83
N ARG A 400 17.70 -11.34 8.32
CA ARG A 400 17.23 -11.04 6.96
C ARG A 400 16.41 -9.76 6.87
N SER A 401 16.15 -9.10 8.01
CA SER A 401 15.35 -7.89 8.05
C SER A 401 16.16 -6.66 7.64
N LEU A 402 15.45 -5.63 7.17
CA LEU A 402 15.99 -4.29 6.95
C LEU A 402 15.40 -3.35 8.00
N ILE A 403 16.26 -2.68 8.75
CA ILE A 403 15.85 -1.80 9.84
C ILE A 403 16.19 -0.35 9.48
N LEU A 404 15.21 0.54 9.65
CA LEU A 404 15.32 1.97 9.45
C LEU A 404 15.02 2.68 10.78
N LEU A 405 16.04 3.24 11.42
CA LEU A 405 15.90 4.01 12.66
C LEU A 405 16.20 5.48 12.36
N ASP A 406 15.27 6.36 12.67
CA ASP A 406 15.41 7.81 12.48
C ASP A 406 15.21 8.52 13.81
N GLU A 407 16.32 9.01 14.35
CA GLU A 407 16.38 9.90 15.53
C GLU A 407 15.85 9.27 16.82
N VAL A 408 16.13 7.97 17.02
CA VAL A 408 15.79 7.25 18.25
C VAL A 408 16.45 7.89 19.48
N GLY A 409 15.68 8.07 20.55
CA GLY A 409 16.13 8.60 21.84
C GLY A 409 15.89 10.10 22.03
N ARG A 410 15.30 10.80 21.04
CA ARG A 410 15.12 12.27 21.11
C ARG A 410 14.11 12.72 22.18
N GLY A 411 13.12 11.89 22.53
CA GLY A 411 12.02 12.28 23.42
C GLY A 411 12.35 12.38 24.91
N THR A 412 13.62 12.25 25.32
CA THR A 412 14.07 12.22 26.73
C THR A 412 15.33 13.10 26.93
N SER A 413 15.93 13.04 28.12
CA SER A 413 17.20 13.72 28.41
C SER A 413 18.27 13.32 27.39
N THR A 414 19.15 14.25 27.02
CA THR A 414 20.16 14.02 25.97
C THR A 414 21.03 12.79 26.27
N PHE A 415 21.44 12.63 27.53
CA PHE A 415 22.28 11.51 27.96
C PHE A 415 21.53 10.18 28.00
N ASP A 416 20.30 10.14 28.50
CA ASP A 416 19.50 8.90 28.50
C ASP A 416 19.17 8.49 27.06
N GLY A 417 18.82 9.45 26.21
CA GLY A 417 18.51 9.23 24.80
C GLY A 417 19.71 8.67 24.02
N LEU A 418 20.89 9.25 24.23
CA LEU A 418 22.15 8.75 23.68
C LEU A 418 22.45 7.33 24.17
N ALA A 419 22.37 7.08 25.49
CA ALA A 419 22.66 5.78 26.08
C ALA A 419 21.75 4.68 25.53
N ILE A 420 20.45 4.98 25.37
CA ILE A 420 19.49 4.04 24.77
C ILE A 420 19.82 3.80 23.30
N ALA A 421 20.06 4.87 22.51
CA ALA A 421 20.40 4.73 21.09
C ALA A 421 21.68 3.91 20.90
N TRP A 422 22.68 4.11 21.76
CA TRP A 422 23.93 3.35 21.78
C TRP A 422 23.67 1.87 22.04
N ALA A 423 22.96 1.55 23.13
CA ALA A 423 22.60 0.17 23.49
C ALA A 423 21.78 -0.52 22.40
N VAL A 424 20.89 0.21 21.71
CA VAL A 424 20.11 -0.31 20.57
C VAL A 424 21.04 -0.71 19.41
N VAL A 425 22.02 0.12 19.05
CA VAL A 425 22.97 -0.19 17.98
C VAL A 425 23.83 -1.40 18.36
N GLU A 426 24.33 -1.46 19.59
CA GLU A 426 25.07 -2.61 20.11
C GLU A 426 24.24 -3.90 20.08
N TYR A 427 22.97 -3.83 20.52
CA TYR A 427 22.08 -4.99 20.51
C TYR A 427 21.83 -5.49 19.08
N LEU A 428 21.51 -4.58 18.15
CA LEU A 428 21.29 -4.92 16.75
C LEU A 428 22.55 -5.53 16.11
N HIS A 429 23.72 -5.01 16.48
CA HIS A 429 25.01 -5.51 16.00
C HIS A 429 25.33 -6.91 16.55
N GLN A 430 25.18 -7.12 17.86
CA GLN A 430 25.60 -8.35 18.52
C GLN A 430 24.61 -9.50 18.33
N HIS A 431 23.31 -9.21 18.45
CA HIS A 431 22.26 -10.22 18.53
C HIS A 431 21.47 -10.34 17.23
N THR A 432 20.88 -9.24 16.75
CA THR A 432 19.95 -9.28 15.61
C THR A 432 20.67 -9.49 14.28
N ARG A 433 21.85 -8.88 14.10
CA ARG A 433 22.68 -8.93 12.89
C ARG A 433 21.90 -8.56 11.60
N ALA A 434 20.93 -7.66 11.72
CA ALA A 434 20.13 -7.15 10.61
C ALA A 434 20.77 -5.93 9.96
N LYS A 435 20.56 -5.77 8.66
CA LYS A 435 21.00 -4.58 7.93
C LYS A 435 20.26 -3.36 8.45
N THR A 436 21.00 -2.36 8.90
CA THR A 436 20.41 -1.23 9.62
C THR A 436 20.89 0.09 9.06
N LEU A 437 19.95 0.99 8.76
CA LEU A 437 20.23 2.41 8.53
C LEU A 437 19.77 3.19 9.76
N PHE A 438 20.72 3.82 10.46
CA PHE A 438 20.45 4.61 11.65
C PHE A 438 20.75 6.08 11.36
N ALA A 439 19.72 6.88 11.10
CA ALA A 439 19.85 8.32 11.06
C ALA A 439 19.79 8.91 12.47
N THR A 440 20.79 9.72 12.84
CA THR A 440 20.90 10.29 14.18
C THR A 440 21.35 11.74 14.17
N HIS A 441 21.07 12.42 15.29
CA HIS A 441 21.61 13.73 15.63
C HIS A 441 22.70 13.64 16.71
N TYR A 442 22.85 12.48 17.35
CA TYR A 442 23.93 12.22 18.31
C TYR A 442 25.22 11.96 17.56
N PHE A 443 26.20 12.85 17.72
CA PHE A 443 27.51 12.74 17.09
C PHE A 443 28.34 11.64 17.75
N GLU A 444 28.14 11.42 19.04
CA GLU A 444 28.81 10.44 19.88
C GLU A 444 28.63 9.02 19.35
N LEU A 445 27.49 8.70 18.73
CA LEU A 445 27.25 7.39 18.10
C LEU A 445 28.21 7.08 16.95
N THR A 446 28.92 8.07 16.41
CA THR A 446 29.93 7.82 15.36
C THR A 446 31.14 7.07 15.89
N GLU A 447 31.40 7.10 17.20
CA GLU A 447 32.49 6.35 17.84
C GLU A 447 32.30 4.84 17.72
N LEU A 448 31.06 4.37 17.61
CA LEU A 448 30.72 2.95 17.45
C LEU A 448 31.34 2.33 16.20
N ALA A 449 31.60 3.10 15.15
CA ALA A 449 32.29 2.60 13.95
C ALA A 449 33.75 2.19 14.22
N GLY A 450 34.39 2.77 15.25
CA GLY A 450 35.72 2.38 15.70
C GLY A 450 35.73 1.17 16.64
N GLN A 451 34.59 0.87 17.27
CA GLN A 451 34.48 -0.16 18.31
C GLN A 451 33.82 -1.45 17.80
N LEU A 452 32.86 -1.34 16.87
CA LEU A 452 32.06 -2.44 16.37
C LEU A 452 32.35 -2.70 14.89
N ALA A 453 32.96 -3.85 14.59
CA ALA A 453 33.23 -4.27 13.22
C ALA A 453 31.92 -4.39 12.42
N GLY A 454 31.83 -3.74 11.27
CA GLY A 454 30.59 -3.72 10.47
C GLY A 454 29.74 -2.47 10.65
N VAL A 455 30.05 -1.61 11.63
CA VAL A 455 29.41 -0.29 11.77
C VAL A 455 30.21 0.74 10.96
N LYS A 456 29.51 1.54 10.14
CA LYS A 456 30.11 2.54 9.25
C LYS A 456 29.43 3.89 9.40
N ASN A 457 30.24 4.94 9.42
CA ASN A 457 29.75 6.31 9.49
C ASN A 457 29.54 6.88 8.10
N PHE A 458 28.42 7.58 7.95
CA PHE A 458 28.11 8.42 6.82
C PHE A 458 27.57 9.76 7.31
N HIS A 459 27.72 10.79 6.50
CA HIS A 459 27.12 12.08 6.76
C HIS A 459 26.53 12.67 5.48
N VAL A 460 25.57 13.57 5.65
CA VAL A 460 25.07 14.38 4.53
C VAL A 460 26.06 15.51 4.27
N ALA A 461 26.58 15.59 3.03
CA ALA A 461 27.50 16.63 2.63
C ALA A 461 26.84 18.02 2.61
N VAL A 462 27.53 19.00 3.19
CA VAL A 462 27.14 20.40 3.26
C VAL A 462 28.22 21.25 2.58
N LYS A 463 27.81 22.22 1.76
CA LYS A 463 28.73 23.19 1.16
C LYS A 463 28.51 24.55 1.80
N GLU A 464 29.57 25.16 2.33
CA GLU A 464 29.53 26.53 2.82
C GLU A 464 29.73 27.51 1.66
N THR A 465 28.96 28.60 1.69
CA THR A 465 29.01 29.70 0.73
C THR A 465 29.02 31.03 1.49
N PRO A 466 29.45 32.14 0.87
CA PRO A 466 29.42 33.46 1.52
C PRO A 466 28.02 33.86 2.03
N SER A 467 26.97 33.36 1.37
CA SER A 467 25.55 33.60 1.71
C SER A 467 24.96 32.62 2.73
N GLY A 468 25.71 31.62 3.21
CA GLY A 468 25.23 30.59 4.14
C GLY A 468 25.58 29.16 3.71
N ILE A 469 24.83 28.17 4.20
CA ILE A 469 25.07 26.76 3.90
C ILE A 469 24.11 26.23 2.83
N VAL A 470 24.60 25.33 1.97
CA VAL A 470 23.81 24.62 0.96
C VAL A 470 23.89 23.12 1.22
N PHE A 471 22.73 22.49 1.42
CA PHE A 471 22.64 21.04 1.58
C PHE A 471 22.76 20.36 0.22
N LEU A 472 23.83 19.60 0.01
CA LEU A 472 24.06 18.90 -1.26
C LEU A 472 23.16 17.66 -1.42
N ARG A 473 22.49 17.22 -0.32
CA ARG A 473 21.64 16.02 -0.26
C ARG A 473 22.35 14.75 -0.76
N LYS A 474 23.69 14.75 -0.69
CA LYS A 474 24.57 13.66 -1.08
C LYS A 474 25.21 13.07 0.17
N LEU A 475 25.11 11.76 0.37
CA LEU A 475 25.81 11.07 1.44
C LEU A 475 27.28 10.89 1.08
N ALA A 476 28.14 11.09 2.07
CA ALA A 476 29.58 10.84 2.00
C ALA A 476 30.01 9.94 3.17
N PRO A 477 31.02 9.09 2.99
CA PRO A 477 31.57 8.27 4.08
C PRO A 477 32.27 9.14 5.14
N GLY A 478 32.31 8.64 6.37
CA GLY A 478 32.91 9.31 7.52
C GLY A 478 31.89 10.03 8.40
N ALA A 479 32.32 10.39 9.61
CA ALA A 479 31.57 11.25 10.50
C ALA A 479 31.58 12.70 9.98
N ALA A 480 30.58 13.51 10.33
CA ALA A 480 30.58 14.93 10.01
C ALA A 480 31.62 15.68 10.87
N ASP A 481 32.32 16.67 10.33
CA ASP A 481 33.34 17.39 11.12
C ASP A 481 32.75 18.35 12.17
N ARG A 482 31.45 18.68 12.07
CA ARG A 482 30.74 19.64 12.94
C ARG A 482 29.23 19.57 12.82
N SER A 483 28.54 20.10 13.82
CA SER A 483 27.09 20.29 13.83
C SER A 483 26.69 21.63 13.20
N TYR A 484 25.75 21.62 12.24
CA TYR A 484 25.31 22.81 11.50
C TYR A 484 24.03 23.46 12.07
N GLY A 485 23.71 23.22 13.35
CA GLY A 485 22.45 23.69 13.96
C GLY A 485 22.29 25.22 13.94
N ILE A 486 23.35 25.95 14.29
CA ILE A 486 23.35 27.43 14.28
C ILE A 486 23.21 27.97 12.85
N GLU A 487 23.85 27.34 11.88
CA GLU A 487 23.76 27.76 10.47
C GLU A 487 22.37 27.49 9.87
N VAL A 488 21.69 26.40 10.28
CA VAL A 488 20.28 26.15 9.95
C VAL A 488 19.39 27.24 10.55
N ALA A 489 19.65 27.64 11.80
CA ALA A 489 18.89 28.70 12.45
C ALA A 489 19.08 30.06 11.73
N LYS A 490 20.30 30.34 11.26
CA LYS A 490 20.57 31.52 10.42
C LYS A 490 19.78 31.47 9.10
N LEU A 491 19.73 30.32 8.42
CA LEU A 491 18.92 30.13 7.21
C LEU A 491 17.42 30.30 7.45
N ALA A 492 16.94 29.93 8.65
CA ALA A 492 15.55 30.12 9.05
C ALA A 492 15.20 31.60 9.35
N GLY A 493 16.19 32.49 9.32
CA GLY A 493 16.00 33.94 9.54
C GLY A 493 16.06 34.37 11.00
N LEU A 494 16.71 33.61 11.89
CA LEU A 494 16.89 34.06 13.27
C LEU A 494 17.74 35.36 13.32
N PRO A 495 17.44 36.27 14.27
CA PRO A 495 18.18 37.52 14.42
C PRO A 495 19.69 37.31 14.61
N ALA A 496 20.49 38.19 14.01
CA ALA A 496 21.96 38.08 14.05
C ALA A 496 22.51 38.07 15.49
N GLU A 497 21.90 38.82 16.40
CA GLU A 497 22.26 38.87 17.83
C GLU A 497 22.05 37.51 18.51
N ALA A 498 20.94 36.82 18.23
CA ALA A 498 20.67 35.49 18.77
C ALA A 498 21.66 34.45 18.22
N ILE A 499 22.02 34.55 16.93
CA ILE A 499 23.03 33.70 16.30
C ILE A 499 24.42 33.93 16.91
N ALA A 500 24.81 35.19 17.13
CA ALA A 500 26.07 35.55 17.77
C ALA A 500 26.13 34.95 19.18
N ARG A 501 25.07 35.14 19.98
CA ARG A 501 24.99 34.58 21.32
C ARG A 501 25.03 33.05 21.34
N ALA A 502 24.35 32.39 20.42
CA ALA A 502 24.37 30.93 20.32
C ALA A 502 25.78 30.39 20.04
N ARG A 503 26.59 31.09 19.24
CA ARG A 503 28.00 30.72 18.96
C ARG A 503 28.88 30.86 20.20
N GLU A 504 28.71 31.93 20.98
CA GLU A 504 29.44 32.12 22.24
C GLU A 504 29.14 30.99 23.23
N VAL A 505 27.86 30.63 23.38
CA VAL A 505 27.44 29.54 24.27
C VAL A 505 28.02 28.21 23.81
N LEU A 506 27.97 27.90 22.51
CA LEU A 506 28.56 26.68 21.96
C LEU A 506 30.08 26.60 22.20
N ALA A 507 30.80 27.70 21.95
CA ALA A 507 32.24 27.76 22.19
C ALA A 507 32.58 27.52 23.67
N GLY A 508 31.75 28.00 24.60
CA GLY A 508 31.91 27.73 26.03
C GLY A 508 31.73 26.25 26.39
N HIS A 509 30.78 25.55 25.76
CA HIS A 509 30.57 24.11 25.96
C HIS A 509 31.67 23.26 25.34
N GLU A 510 32.16 23.62 24.16
CA GLU A 510 33.28 22.91 23.49
C GLU A 510 34.60 23.10 24.25
N ALA A 511 34.86 24.31 24.78
CA ALA A 511 36.04 24.59 25.59
C ALA A 511 36.03 23.85 26.95
N GLY A 512 34.84 23.62 27.53
CA GLY A 512 34.68 22.82 28.75
C GLY A 512 34.92 21.32 28.56
N GLY A 513 34.85 20.81 27.32
CA GLY A 513 35.16 19.42 26.98
C GLY A 513 36.61 19.18 26.53
N GLN A 514 37.38 20.24 26.24
CA GLN A 514 38.74 20.16 25.69
C GLN A 514 39.78 21.03 26.42
N SER A 515 39.87 20.93 27.76
CA SER A 515 41.00 21.46 28.53
C SER A 515 41.15 20.61 29.79
N LYS A 516 42.24 19.87 30.07
CA LYS A 516 43.67 20.13 29.85
C LYS A 516 44.40 18.85 29.43
N ASN A 517 45.19 18.91 28.36
CA ASN A 517 46.46 18.19 28.21
C ASN A 517 47.19 18.76 27.00
N ALA A 518 47.98 19.80 27.25
CA ALA A 518 49.00 20.27 26.34
C ALA A 518 50.36 19.88 26.93
N ASP A 519 50.90 18.74 26.47
CA ASP A 519 52.33 18.56 26.18
C ASP A 519 52.60 17.17 25.54
N GLY A 520 53.24 17.17 24.36
CA GLY A 520 54.19 16.13 23.91
C GLY A 520 53.73 14.77 23.35
N HIS A 521 53.63 14.68 22.01
CA HIS A 521 53.96 13.52 21.13
C HIS A 521 53.18 12.17 21.20
N ARG A 522 52.50 11.89 20.06
CA ARG A 522 52.04 10.59 19.46
C ARG A 522 50.73 9.92 19.96
N PRO A 523 50.05 9.16 19.07
CA PRO A 523 48.59 9.17 18.96
C PRO A 523 47.91 7.93 19.54
N ALA A 524 46.81 8.17 20.24
CA ALA A 524 45.65 7.31 20.51
C ALA A 524 45.08 7.78 21.85
N SER A 525 44.33 8.88 21.84
CA SER A 525 43.62 9.33 23.02
C SER A 525 42.43 8.40 23.27
N GLN A 526 42.67 7.35 24.05
CA GLN A 526 41.67 6.77 24.92
C GLN A 526 41.17 7.89 25.84
N LEU A 527 40.03 8.48 25.49
CA LEU A 527 39.28 9.33 26.41
C LEU A 527 38.46 8.39 27.29
N THR A 528 39.04 8.01 28.42
CA THR A 528 38.34 7.43 29.58
C THR A 528 37.34 8.46 30.11
N ILE A 529 36.16 8.54 29.50
CA ILE A 529 35.04 9.41 29.91
C ILE A 529 34.06 8.67 30.84
N PHE A 530 34.22 7.36 31.04
CA PHE A 530 33.40 6.55 31.97
C PHE A 530 34.01 6.33 33.35
N THR A 531 34.92 7.19 33.80
CA THR A 531 35.19 7.32 35.25
C THR A 531 34.42 8.53 35.75
N PRO A 532 33.49 8.39 36.72
CA PRO A 532 32.93 9.56 37.38
C PRO A 532 34.10 10.32 37.97
N LEU A 533 34.23 11.61 37.62
CA LEU A 533 35.26 12.56 38.09
C LEU A 533 35.29 12.76 39.62
N SER A 534 34.68 11.86 40.40
CA SER A 534 34.51 11.96 41.85
C SER A 534 34.31 10.60 42.55
N GLN A 535 34.57 9.45 41.91
CA GLN A 535 34.43 8.15 42.56
C GLN A 535 35.31 7.98 43.83
N PRO A 536 36.58 8.43 43.86
CA PRO A 536 37.42 8.38 45.07
C PRO A 536 36.89 9.25 46.21
N VAL A 537 36.37 10.44 45.88
CA VAL A 537 35.77 11.39 46.84
C VAL A 537 34.48 10.80 47.42
N LEU A 538 33.67 10.13 46.59
CA LEU A 538 32.44 9.47 47.01
C LEU A 538 32.69 8.25 47.91
N GLU A 539 33.75 7.49 47.66
CA GLU A 539 34.16 6.38 48.54
C GLU A 539 34.69 6.91 49.88
N GLN A 540 35.55 7.93 49.86
CA GLN A 540 36.06 8.56 51.09
C GLN A 540 34.95 9.17 51.96
N LEU A 541 33.92 9.78 51.34
CA LEU A 541 32.75 10.28 52.08
C LEU A 541 31.86 9.17 52.65
N ARG A 542 31.79 8.00 52.01
CA ARG A 542 31.01 6.85 52.49
C ARG A 542 31.67 6.12 53.66
N GLU A 543 33.00 6.11 53.70
CA GLU A 543 33.78 5.45 54.76
C GLU A 543 34.00 6.34 56.00
N LEU A 544 33.57 7.61 55.94
CA LEU A 544 33.79 8.58 57.02
C LEU A 544 32.79 8.39 58.18
N ASP A 545 33.29 8.07 59.37
CA ASP A 545 32.50 8.06 60.61
C ASP A 545 32.38 9.47 61.20
N LEU A 546 31.26 10.13 60.88
CA LEU A 546 30.95 11.48 61.32
C LEU A 546 30.83 11.62 62.85
N ASN A 547 30.62 10.53 63.60
CA ASN A 547 30.44 10.58 65.04
C ASN A 547 31.77 10.63 65.82
N ASN A 548 32.89 10.29 65.17
CA ASN A 548 34.21 10.19 65.80
C ASN A 548 35.25 11.17 65.22
N ILE A 549 34.84 12.06 64.32
CA ILE A 549 35.74 13.08 63.76
C ILE A 549 35.69 14.38 64.57
N THR A 550 36.86 14.97 64.85
CA THR A 550 36.92 16.28 65.50
C THR A 550 36.54 17.39 64.50
N PRO A 551 35.95 18.50 64.94
CA PRO A 551 35.53 19.59 64.04
C PRO A 551 36.66 20.14 63.15
N LEU A 552 37.90 20.18 63.67
CA LEU A 552 39.07 20.63 62.92
C LEU A 552 39.47 19.62 61.82
N ALA A 553 39.42 18.32 62.12
CA ALA A 553 39.72 17.26 61.16
C ALA A 553 38.67 17.21 60.03
N ALA A 554 37.40 17.45 60.35
CA ALA A 554 36.33 17.53 59.35
C ALA A 554 36.54 18.72 58.38
N LEU A 555 36.94 19.88 58.91
CA LEU A 555 37.24 21.06 58.09
C LEU A 555 38.45 20.83 57.16
N ASN A 556 39.51 20.19 57.66
CA ASN A 556 40.68 19.87 56.85
C ASN A 556 40.36 18.84 55.75
N LEU A 557 39.59 17.81 56.07
CA LEU A 557 39.14 16.81 55.10
C LEU A 557 38.27 17.45 54.01
N LEU A 558 37.34 18.34 54.36
CA LEU A 558 36.52 19.06 53.38
C LEU A 558 37.36 19.98 52.48
N ALA A 559 38.43 20.59 53.00
CA ALA A 559 39.36 21.38 52.19
C ALA A 559 40.17 20.50 51.22
N GLU A 560 40.57 19.31 51.65
CA GLU A 560 41.27 18.32 50.82
C GLU A 560 40.37 17.77 49.71
N LEU A 561 39.15 17.34 50.04
CA LEU A 561 38.15 16.88 49.07
C LEU A 561 37.81 17.98 48.06
N LYS A 562 37.71 19.24 48.50
CA LYS A 562 37.50 20.39 47.60
C LYS A 562 38.67 20.59 46.64
N GLY A 563 39.90 20.32 47.08
CA GLY A 563 41.10 20.36 46.22
C GLY A 563 41.14 19.23 45.19
N GLN A 564 40.51 18.09 45.46
CA GLN A 564 40.44 16.95 44.53
C GLN A 564 39.35 17.09 43.45
N VAL A 565 38.35 17.95 43.68
CA VAL A 565 37.23 18.21 42.75
C VAL A 565 37.44 19.50 41.93
N GLY A 566 38.54 20.23 42.16
CA GLY A 566 38.85 21.55 41.57
C GLY A 566 39.82 21.53 40.40
#